data_AF-A0A093XE06-F1
#
_entry.id   AF-A0A093XE06-F1
#
_cell.length_a   1.000
_cell.length_b   1.000
_cell.length_c   1.000
_cell.angle_alpha   90.00
_cell.angle_beta   90.00
_cell.angle_gamma   90.00
#
_symmetry.space_group_name_H-M   'P 1'
#
loop_
_entity.id
_entity.type
_entity.pdbx_description
1 polymer ?
#
loop_
_entity_poly.entity_id
_entity_poly.type
_entity_poly.pdbx_seq_one_letter_code
_entity_poly.pdbx_strand_id
1 'polypeptide(L)'
;MLARGVDSVSSPIANVRVGNGEFEGAVVEEFGEMYGGVEVVEVGEEDIEAVEAIGKGVKELRSEDWIYLQTPQFTFSSHPTEEDPRERPVRPSYVPAAASVLFTARNGAITEAEIRNGDGERAEGLVGKKIHEITDWRGVLGGRDDGVGRWLNGLFGV
;
A
#
# COMPACT_ATOMS: atom_id res chain seq x y z
N MET A 1 0.87 -13.65 -4.50
CA MET A 1 1.73 -12.52 -4.10
C MET A 1 2.48 -12.93 -2.85
N LEU A 2 3.80 -12.83 -2.87
CA LEU A 2 4.64 -13.07 -1.69
C LEU A 2 5.05 -11.72 -1.13
N ALA A 3 4.89 -11.50 0.17
CA ALA A 3 5.28 -10.26 0.83
C ALA A 3 6.03 -10.58 2.12
N ARG A 4 6.95 -9.71 2.51
CA ARG A 4 7.71 -9.82 3.78
C ARG A 4 7.12 -8.97 4.91
N GLY A 5 5.91 -8.45 4.72
CA GLY A 5 5.22 -7.62 5.68
C GLY A 5 4.60 -8.42 6.82
N VAL A 6 4.00 -7.70 7.78
CA VAL A 6 3.18 -8.30 8.82
C VAL A 6 1.76 -8.42 8.30
N ASP A 7 1.25 -9.64 8.21
CA ASP A 7 -0.12 -9.88 7.79
C ASP A 7 -1.12 -9.37 8.83
N SER A 8 -2.22 -8.78 8.36
CA SER A 8 -3.32 -8.41 9.24
C SER A 8 -4.04 -9.65 9.76
N VAL A 9 -4.42 -9.63 11.04
CA VAL A 9 -5.24 -10.68 11.66
C VAL A 9 -6.71 -10.30 11.52
N SER A 10 -7.47 -11.11 10.78
CA SER A 10 -8.92 -10.93 10.65
C SER A 10 -9.62 -11.30 11.96
N SER A 11 -10.33 -10.34 12.54
CA SER A 11 -11.07 -10.51 13.79
C SER A 11 -12.50 -9.96 13.66
N PRO A 12 -13.51 -10.61 14.26
CA PRO A 12 -14.83 -10.01 14.41
C PRO A 12 -14.73 -8.72 15.24
N ILE A 13 -15.31 -7.63 14.74
CA ILE A 13 -15.32 -6.33 15.42
C ILE A 13 -16.76 -5.84 15.64
N ALA A 14 -16.95 -5.05 16.70
CA ALA A 14 -18.19 -4.36 16.99
C ALA A 14 -17.91 -3.00 17.63
N ASN A 15 -18.78 -2.03 17.36
CA ASN A 15 -18.69 -0.72 18.01
C ASN A 15 -19.09 -0.83 19.48
N VAL A 16 -18.36 -0.15 20.36
CA VAL A 16 -18.65 -0.08 21.81
C VAL A 16 -19.94 0.70 22.11
N ARG A 17 -20.41 1.53 21.15
CA ARG A 17 -21.64 2.33 21.23
C ARG A 17 -21.64 3.34 22.39
N VAL A 18 -20.46 3.89 22.69
CA VAL A 18 -20.24 4.98 23.64
C VAL A 18 -19.70 6.18 22.86
N GLY A 19 -20.00 7.41 23.29
CA GLY A 19 -19.47 8.63 22.67
C GLY A 19 -17.99 8.82 22.97
N ASN A 20 -17.23 9.39 22.03
CA ASN A 20 -15.77 9.58 22.20
C ASN A 20 -15.41 10.31 23.50
N GLY A 21 -16.06 11.44 23.80
CA GLY A 21 -15.74 12.19 25.03
C GLY A 21 -16.06 11.44 26.33
N GLU A 22 -17.12 10.62 26.35
CA GLU A 22 -17.45 9.76 27.49
C GLU A 22 -16.37 8.68 27.67
N PHE A 23 -15.93 8.07 26.57
CA PHE A 23 -14.88 7.07 26.58
C PHE A 23 -13.51 7.66 26.97
N GLU A 24 -13.12 8.78 26.37
CA GLU A 24 -11.87 9.50 26.66
C GLU A 24 -11.80 9.92 28.12
N GLY A 25 -12.89 10.47 28.68
CA GLY A 25 -12.99 10.83 30.09
C GLY A 25 -12.76 9.65 31.03
N ALA A 26 -13.41 8.52 30.75
CA ALA A 26 -13.23 7.29 31.54
C ALA A 26 -11.79 6.75 31.47
N VAL A 27 -11.12 6.85 30.32
CA VAL A 27 -9.71 6.46 30.17
C VAL A 27 -8.78 7.36 30.99
N VAL A 28 -9.01 8.68 30.99
CA VAL A 28 -8.22 9.63 31.78
C VAL A 28 -8.39 9.39 33.28
N GLU A 29 -9.63 9.15 33.73
CA GLU A 29 -9.94 8.83 35.13
C GLU A 29 -9.18 7.58 35.60
N GLU A 30 -9.35 6.46 34.88
CA GLU A 30 -8.69 5.19 35.23
C GLU A 30 -7.16 5.32 35.22
N PHE A 31 -6.59 6.02 34.23
CA PHE A 31 -5.15 6.26 34.18
C PHE A 31 -4.66 7.07 35.39
N GLY A 32 -5.44 8.08 35.80
CA GLY A 32 -5.15 8.88 37.00
C GLY A 32 -5.22 8.07 38.30
N GLU A 33 -6.17 7.13 38.41
CA GLU A 33 -6.24 6.21 39.55
C GLU A 33 -5.03 5.28 39.62
N MET A 34 -4.57 4.78 38.47
CA MET A 34 -3.44 3.87 38.38
C MET A 34 -2.08 4.53 38.69
N TYR A 35 -1.88 5.77 38.23
CA TYR A 35 -0.55 6.41 38.22
C TYR A 35 -0.46 7.70 39.05
N GLY A 36 -1.57 8.15 39.64
CA GLY A 36 -1.68 9.43 40.34
C GLY A 36 -2.24 10.55 39.46
N GLY A 37 -2.47 11.72 40.05
CA GLY A 37 -3.12 12.85 39.38
C GLY A 37 -2.48 13.21 38.03
N VAL A 38 -3.32 13.37 37.03
CA VAL A 38 -2.92 13.70 35.65
C VAL A 38 -3.32 15.12 35.27
N GLU A 39 -2.44 15.75 34.50
CA GLU A 39 -2.73 17.00 33.79
C GLU A 39 -3.03 16.66 32.33
N VAL A 40 -4.18 17.09 31.84
CA VAL A 40 -4.60 16.89 30.45
C VAL A 40 -4.23 18.12 29.65
N VAL A 41 -3.57 17.91 28.51
CA VAL A 41 -3.25 18.96 27.55
C VAL A 41 -3.92 18.62 26.23
N GLU A 42 -4.72 19.55 25.71
CA GLU A 42 -5.31 19.45 24.38
C GLU A 42 -4.25 19.84 23.34
N VAL A 43 -4.12 19.01 22.30
CA VAL A 43 -3.17 19.23 21.19
C VAL A 43 -3.96 19.28 19.90
N GLY A 44 -3.75 20.33 19.10
CA GLY A 44 -4.54 20.64 17.93
C GLY A 44 -3.72 20.91 16.67
N GLU A 45 -4.40 21.41 15.62
CA GLU A 45 -3.73 21.79 14.37
C GLU A 45 -2.80 23.00 14.58
N GLU A 46 -3.10 23.86 15.56
CA GLU A 46 -2.26 24.99 15.96
C GLU A 46 -0.85 24.56 16.37
N ASP A 47 -0.69 23.37 16.96
CA ASP A 47 0.61 22.85 17.41
C ASP A 47 1.49 22.42 16.22
N ILE A 48 0.87 22.11 15.09
CA ILE A 48 1.59 21.80 13.83
C ILE A 48 2.34 23.05 13.36
N GLU A 49 1.73 24.23 13.51
CA GLU A 49 2.33 25.51 13.16
C GLU A 49 3.26 26.03 14.27
N ALA A 50 2.87 25.86 15.53
CA ALA A 50 3.60 26.39 16.68
C ALA A 50 4.87 25.61 17.02
N VAL A 51 4.90 24.30 16.76
CA VAL A 51 6.03 23.42 17.09
C VAL A 51 6.65 22.84 15.82
N GLU A 52 7.82 23.36 15.44
CA GLU A 52 8.52 22.98 14.20
C GLU A 52 8.71 21.46 14.04
N ALA A 53 9.02 20.76 15.13
CA ALA A 53 9.19 19.30 15.11
C ALA A 53 7.89 18.56 14.77
N ILE A 54 6.74 19.02 15.28
CA ILE A 54 5.42 18.46 14.95
C ILE A 54 5.10 18.73 13.49
N GLY A 55 5.29 19.98 13.02
CA GLY A 55 5.10 20.34 11.62
C GLY A 55 5.93 19.47 10.65
N LYS A 56 7.21 19.24 10.98
CA LYS A 56 8.07 18.34 10.20
C LYS A 56 7.55 16.89 10.20
N GLY A 57 7.19 16.36 11.36
CA GLY A 57 6.66 15.00 11.49
C GLY A 57 5.36 14.81 10.69
N VAL A 58 4.41 15.75 10.80
CA VAL A 58 3.16 15.69 10.04
C VAL A 58 3.41 15.73 8.54
N LYS A 59 4.31 16.60 8.08
CA LYS A 59 4.69 16.68 6.66
C LYS A 59 5.29 15.36 6.17
N GLU A 60 6.16 14.74 6.97
CA GLU A 60 6.76 13.45 6.65
C GLU A 60 5.71 12.34 6.59
N LEU A 61 4.88 12.19 7.63
CA LEU A 61 3.85 11.15 7.72
C LEU A 61 2.82 11.21 6.58
N ARG A 62 2.54 12.43 6.06
CA ARG A 62 1.63 12.66 4.93
C ARG A 62 2.30 12.54 3.56
N SER A 63 3.62 12.40 3.49
CA SER A 63 4.33 12.27 2.22
C SER A 63 4.08 10.90 1.58
N GLU A 64 4.01 10.85 0.25
CA GLU A 64 3.93 9.59 -0.49
C GLU A 64 5.15 8.70 -0.22
N ASP A 65 6.31 9.32 0.01
CA ASP A 65 7.52 8.61 0.39
C ASP A 65 7.33 7.82 1.69
N TRP A 66 6.74 8.43 2.72
CA TRP A 66 6.41 7.72 3.96
C TRP A 66 5.31 6.68 3.77
N ILE A 67 4.23 7.05 3.08
CA ILE A 67 3.05 6.20 2.91
C ILE A 67 3.39 4.93 2.12
N TYR A 68 4.22 5.02 1.07
CA TYR A 68 4.46 3.92 0.15
C TYR A 68 5.87 3.31 0.24
N LEU A 69 6.92 4.09 0.48
CA LEU A 69 8.29 3.55 0.44
C LEU A 69 8.68 2.76 1.70
N GLN A 70 7.86 2.78 2.74
CA GLN A 70 7.99 1.89 3.90
C GLN A 70 7.50 0.47 3.61
N THR A 71 6.88 0.21 2.44
CA THR A 71 6.40 -1.13 2.06
C THR A 71 7.58 -2.10 1.94
N PRO A 72 7.60 -3.19 2.74
CA PRO A 72 8.62 -4.24 2.63
C PRO A 72 8.62 -4.88 1.25
N GLN A 73 9.69 -5.62 0.94
CA GLN A 73 9.76 -6.31 -0.35
C GLN A 73 8.57 -7.24 -0.57
N PHE A 74 8.00 -7.20 -1.77
CA PHE A 74 7.00 -8.14 -2.23
C PHE A 74 7.24 -8.52 -3.70
N THR A 75 6.69 -9.68 -4.07
CA THR A 75 6.65 -10.18 -5.45
C THR A 75 5.20 -10.36 -5.87
N PHE A 76 4.81 -9.62 -6.92
CA PHE A 76 3.53 -9.76 -7.58
C PHE A 76 3.65 -10.76 -8.74
N SER A 77 2.69 -11.67 -8.87
CA SER A 77 2.63 -12.59 -10.00
C SER A 77 1.20 -12.88 -10.43
N SER A 78 0.95 -12.81 -11.74
CA SER A 78 -0.32 -13.15 -12.39
C SER A 78 -0.57 -14.67 -12.50
N HIS A 79 0.39 -15.50 -12.10
CA HIS A 79 0.34 -16.95 -12.19
C HIS A 79 0.98 -17.61 -10.96
N PRO A 80 0.70 -18.90 -10.69
CA PRO A 80 1.43 -19.65 -9.68
C PRO A 80 2.93 -19.71 -10.01
N THR A 81 3.78 -19.66 -8.99
CA THR A 81 5.23 -19.85 -9.08
C THR A 81 5.65 -20.99 -8.15
N GLU A 82 6.88 -21.49 -8.25
CA GLU A 82 7.38 -22.51 -7.33
C GLU A 82 7.33 -22.05 -5.86
N GLU A 83 7.68 -20.78 -5.62
CA GLU A 83 7.65 -20.15 -4.29
C GLU A 83 6.22 -19.80 -3.81
N ASP A 84 5.26 -19.61 -4.74
CA ASP A 84 3.87 -19.28 -4.43
C ASP A 84 2.91 -20.05 -5.37
N PRO A 85 2.60 -21.32 -5.03
CA PRO A 85 1.82 -22.22 -5.87
C PRO A 85 0.30 -21.92 -5.84
N ARG A 86 -0.14 -20.91 -5.09
CA ARG A 86 -1.57 -20.60 -4.94
C ARG A 86 -2.19 -20.21 -6.29
N GLU A 87 -3.38 -20.70 -6.59
CA GLU A 87 -4.12 -20.30 -7.78
C GLU A 87 -4.40 -18.79 -7.76
N ARG A 88 -4.36 -18.17 -8.94
CA ARG A 88 -4.61 -16.73 -9.09
C ARG A 88 -6.07 -16.50 -9.52
N PRO A 89 -6.68 -15.36 -9.13
CA PRO A 89 -8.02 -15.01 -9.59
C PRO A 89 -8.13 -15.01 -11.11
N VAL A 90 -9.33 -15.34 -11.61
CA VAL A 90 -9.62 -15.29 -13.04
C VAL A 90 -9.42 -13.87 -13.56
N ARG A 91 -8.63 -13.73 -14.63
CA ARG A 91 -8.36 -12.44 -15.26
C ARG A 91 -9.54 -12.02 -16.14
N PRO A 92 -9.71 -10.70 -16.36
CA PRO A 92 -10.70 -10.21 -17.33
C PRO A 92 -10.49 -10.80 -18.72
N SER A 93 -11.57 -11.06 -19.46
CA SER A 93 -11.53 -11.71 -20.78
C SER A 93 -10.77 -10.93 -21.85
N TYR A 94 -10.58 -9.62 -21.66
CA TYR A 94 -9.79 -8.78 -22.56
C TYR A 94 -8.28 -8.92 -22.34
N VAL A 95 -7.82 -9.61 -21.29
CA VAL A 95 -6.41 -9.89 -21.06
C VAL A 95 -6.03 -11.19 -21.79
N PRO A 96 -5.02 -11.19 -22.68
CA PRO A 96 -4.61 -12.38 -23.41
C PRO A 96 -4.26 -13.55 -22.48
N ALA A 97 -4.72 -14.75 -22.84
CA ALA A 97 -4.48 -15.96 -22.04
C ALA A 97 -2.99 -16.24 -21.82
N ALA A 98 -2.16 -15.97 -22.83
CA ALA A 98 -0.70 -16.13 -22.78
C ALA A 98 0.03 -14.99 -22.06
N ALA A 99 -0.66 -13.93 -21.63
CA ALA A 99 0.00 -12.85 -20.89
C ALA A 99 0.47 -13.34 -19.51
N SER A 100 1.65 -12.90 -19.08
CA SER A 100 2.15 -13.12 -17.72
C SER A 100 2.78 -11.84 -17.18
N VAL A 101 2.56 -11.58 -15.89
CA VAL A 101 3.17 -10.45 -15.18
C VAL A 101 3.81 -11.01 -13.93
N LEU A 102 5.10 -10.77 -13.76
CA LEU A 102 5.87 -11.08 -12.58
C LEU A 102 6.76 -9.87 -12.29
N PHE A 103 6.74 -9.32 -11.08
CA PHE A 103 7.71 -8.32 -10.68
C PHE A 103 7.97 -8.37 -9.18
N THR A 104 9.18 -7.96 -8.79
CA THR A 104 9.57 -7.75 -7.42
C THR A 104 9.71 -6.26 -7.17
N ALA A 105 9.18 -5.78 -6.05
CA ALA A 105 9.30 -4.41 -5.63
C ALA A 105 9.82 -4.31 -4.19
N ARG A 106 10.62 -3.28 -3.92
CA ARG A 106 11.19 -2.97 -2.61
C ARG A 106 11.20 -1.46 -2.44
N ASN A 107 10.78 -0.99 -1.27
CA ASN A 107 10.66 0.43 -0.96
C ASN A 107 9.87 1.16 -2.06
N GLY A 108 8.70 0.60 -2.42
CA GLY A 108 7.83 1.11 -3.48
C GLY A 108 8.36 1.05 -4.91
N ALA A 109 9.63 0.72 -5.15
CA ALA A 109 10.24 0.67 -6.49
C ALA A 109 10.36 -0.76 -7.04
N ILE A 110 10.12 -0.92 -8.33
CA ILE A 110 10.29 -2.19 -9.04
C ILE A 110 11.79 -2.48 -9.18
N THR A 111 12.25 -3.62 -8.68
CA THR A 111 13.66 -4.05 -8.77
C THR A 111 13.89 -5.07 -9.87
N GLU A 112 12.89 -5.89 -10.17
CA GLU A 112 12.90 -6.93 -11.19
C GLU A 112 11.52 -7.01 -11.81
N ALA A 113 11.44 -7.21 -13.12
CA ALA A 113 10.17 -7.38 -13.81
C ALA A 113 10.32 -8.31 -15.01
N GLU A 114 9.35 -9.19 -15.19
CA GLU A 114 9.12 -10.02 -16.36
C GLU A 114 7.65 -9.87 -16.74
N ILE A 115 7.39 -9.14 -17.81
CA ILE A 115 6.03 -8.99 -18.35
C ILE A 115 6.04 -9.55 -19.75
N ARG A 116 5.24 -10.58 -20.00
CA ARG A 116 5.08 -11.17 -21.33
C ARG A 116 3.66 -11.01 -21.80
N ASN A 117 3.51 -10.78 -23.09
CA ASN A 117 2.20 -10.81 -23.70
C ASN A 117 2.26 -11.42 -25.08
N GLY A 118 2.27 -12.76 -25.17
CA GLY A 118 2.19 -13.58 -26.40
C GLY A 118 3.32 -13.37 -27.43
N ASP A 119 3.57 -12.11 -27.78
CA ASP A 119 4.46 -11.54 -28.77
C ASP A 119 5.84 -11.12 -28.20
N GLY A 120 6.15 -11.42 -26.92
CA GLY A 120 7.46 -11.16 -26.32
C GLY A 120 7.44 -10.54 -24.90
N GLU A 121 8.63 -10.30 -24.36
CA GLU A 121 8.89 -9.65 -23.07
C GLU A 121 8.80 -8.11 -23.18
N ARG A 122 8.28 -7.46 -22.14
CA ARG A 122 7.87 -6.04 -22.10
C ARG A 122 8.18 -5.38 -20.76
N ALA A 123 9.30 -5.73 -20.15
CA ALA A 123 9.73 -5.17 -18.87
C ALA A 123 10.70 -3.98 -18.99
N GLU A 124 11.07 -3.59 -20.22
CA GLU A 124 12.03 -2.52 -20.46
C GLU A 124 11.61 -1.21 -19.79
N GLY A 125 12.50 -0.64 -18.98
CA GLY A 125 12.25 0.63 -18.28
C GLY A 125 11.32 0.56 -17.08
N LEU A 126 10.85 -0.63 -16.65
CA LEU A 126 10.10 -0.77 -15.39
C LEU A 126 11.00 -0.70 -14.16
N VAL A 127 12.20 -1.28 -14.25
CA VAL A 127 13.14 -1.30 -13.13
C VAL A 127 13.48 0.13 -12.72
N GLY A 128 13.36 0.40 -11.42
CA GLY A 128 13.57 1.72 -10.81
C GLY A 128 12.31 2.59 -10.75
N LYS A 129 11.22 2.26 -11.43
CA LYS A 129 9.96 3.00 -11.30
C LYS A 129 9.29 2.71 -9.96
N LYS A 130 8.84 3.75 -9.28
CA LYS A 130 7.98 3.65 -8.10
C LYS A 130 6.55 3.36 -8.52
N ILE A 131 5.93 2.34 -7.92
CA ILE A 131 4.61 1.84 -8.32
C ILE A 131 3.52 2.91 -8.16
N HIS A 132 3.54 3.67 -7.06
CA HIS A 132 2.54 4.71 -6.78
C HIS A 132 2.68 5.93 -7.70
N GLU A 133 3.84 6.13 -8.35
CA GLU A 133 4.03 7.21 -9.33
C GLU A 133 3.56 6.80 -10.75
N ILE A 134 3.23 5.52 -10.97
CA ILE A 134 2.71 5.04 -12.27
C ILE A 134 1.24 5.41 -12.37
N THR A 135 0.95 6.48 -13.11
CA THR A 135 -0.41 6.97 -13.37
C THR A 135 -1.11 6.29 -14.55
N ASP A 136 -0.35 5.61 -15.43
CA ASP A 136 -0.90 4.82 -16.53
C ASP A 136 0.07 3.70 -16.95
N TRP A 137 -0.27 2.46 -16.58
CA TRP A 137 0.47 1.27 -16.95
C TRP A 137 0.49 1.02 -18.46
N ARG A 138 -0.49 1.50 -19.22
CA ARG A 138 -0.45 1.38 -20.69
C ARG A 138 0.73 2.14 -21.26
N GLY A 139 0.95 3.37 -20.79
CA GLY A 139 2.06 4.22 -21.21
C GLY A 139 3.41 3.58 -20.88
N VAL A 140 3.53 3.02 -19.67
CA VAL A 140 4.77 2.37 -19.20
C VAL A 140 5.07 1.08 -19.95
N LEU A 141 4.05 0.34 -20.40
CA LEU A 141 4.20 -0.90 -21.18
C LEU A 141 4.24 -0.67 -22.70
N GLY A 142 4.60 0.55 -23.14
CA GLY A 142 4.81 0.87 -24.56
C GLY A 142 3.53 1.21 -25.34
N GLY A 143 2.44 1.56 -24.66
CA GLY A 143 1.24 2.19 -25.24
C GLY A 143 0.35 1.31 -26.10
N ARG A 144 0.57 -0.02 -26.14
CA ARG A 144 -0.22 -0.95 -26.93
C ARG A 144 -1.53 -1.32 -26.21
N ASP A 145 -2.63 -1.37 -26.95
CA ASP A 145 -3.94 -1.78 -26.43
C ASP A 145 -4.07 -3.31 -26.45
N ASP A 146 -3.40 -3.95 -25.50
CA ASP A 146 -3.30 -5.41 -25.42
C ASP A 146 -3.92 -5.99 -24.15
N GLY A 147 -4.70 -5.17 -23.45
CA GLY A 147 -5.41 -5.51 -22.23
C GLY A 147 -4.55 -5.57 -20.96
N VAL A 148 -3.23 -5.81 -21.04
CA VAL A 148 -2.37 -5.97 -19.85
C VAL A 148 -2.23 -4.65 -19.09
N GLY A 149 -1.89 -3.56 -19.78
CA GLY A 149 -1.79 -2.24 -19.16
C GLY A 149 -3.12 -1.78 -18.55
N ARG A 150 -4.23 -2.01 -19.27
CA ARG A 150 -5.58 -1.71 -18.76
C ARG A 150 -5.91 -2.51 -17.49
N TRP A 151 -5.51 -3.78 -17.45
CA TRP A 151 -5.72 -4.63 -16.29
C TRP A 151 -4.91 -4.17 -15.08
N LEU A 152 -3.63 -3.79 -15.28
CA LEU A 152 -2.79 -3.26 -14.21
C LEU A 152 -3.28 -1.91 -13.69
N ASN A 153 -3.79 -1.02 -14.56
CA ASN A 153 -4.48 0.20 -14.12
C ASN A 153 -5.60 -0.10 -13.12
N GLY A 154 -6.48 -1.06 -13.46
CA GLY A 154 -7.56 -1.48 -12.56
C GLY A 154 -7.07 -2.14 -11.26
N LEU A 155 -5.94 -2.86 -11.28
CA LEU A 155 -5.38 -3.49 -10.08
C LEU A 155 -4.69 -2.51 -9.14
N PHE A 156 -3.98 -1.52 -9.68
CA PHE A 156 -3.22 -0.54 -8.89
C PHE A 156 -3.96 0.77 -8.66
N GLY A 157 -5.22 0.87 -9.11
CA GLY A 157 -6.12 1.98 -8.79
C GLY A 157 -5.84 3.27 -9.56
N VAL A 158 -5.41 3.15 -10.82
CA VAL A 158 -5.02 4.27 -11.71
C VAL A 158 -5.87 4.35 -12.96
#